data_AF-A0A7Y7QIM6-F1
#
_entry.id   AF-A0A7Y7QIM6-F1
#
_cell.length_a   1.000
_cell.length_b   1.000
_cell.length_c   1.000
_cell.angle_alpha   90.00
_cell.angle_beta   90.00
_cell.angle_gamma   90.00
#
_symmetry.space_group_name_H-M   'P 1'
#
loop_
_entity.id
_entity.type
_entity.pdbx_description
1 polymer ?
#
loop_
_entity_poly.entity_id
_entity_poly.type
_entity_poly.pdbx_seq_one_letter_code
_entity_poly.pdbx_strand_id
1 'polypeptide(L)'
;MKNYDYWKNQKAINKEKILLFLSGAFYRTFDSDSRFLSYKFGFKIKQTGGYELVGFPKNALSKYLSELKKERIGYILYEKCENNDFKLKEEYEGGNKLNYNIDNLVYLDKKLENKNINIDKNDFKDFLNDLEKLILKYK
;
A
#
# COMPACT_ATOMS: atom_id res chain seq x y z
N MET A 1 -9.75 -15.53 -14.49
CA MET A 1 -8.37 -15.26 -13.97
C MET A 1 -8.38 -15.23 -12.43
N LYS A 2 -7.31 -15.65 -11.72
CA LYS A 2 -7.24 -15.49 -10.25
C LYS A 2 -7.03 -14.01 -9.90
N ASN A 3 -7.48 -13.58 -8.71
CA ASN A 3 -7.35 -12.19 -8.26
C ASN A 3 -5.89 -11.71 -8.26
N TYR A 4 -4.96 -12.57 -7.86
CA TYR A 4 -3.53 -12.23 -7.82
C TYR A 4 -2.94 -11.96 -9.22
N ASP A 5 -3.22 -12.84 -10.19
CA ASP A 5 -2.71 -12.68 -11.56
C ASP A 5 -3.28 -11.39 -12.20
N TYR A 6 -4.55 -11.09 -11.95
CA TYR A 6 -5.15 -9.83 -12.40
C TYR A 6 -4.53 -8.62 -11.71
N TRP A 7 -4.31 -8.68 -10.39
CA TRP A 7 -3.60 -7.63 -9.66
C TRP A 7 -2.23 -7.35 -10.27
N LYS A 8 -1.44 -8.39 -10.56
CA LYS A 8 -0.09 -8.25 -11.14
C LYS A 8 -0.11 -7.50 -12.47
N ASN A 9 -1.05 -7.85 -13.35
CA ASN A 9 -1.21 -7.20 -14.65
C ASN A 9 -1.65 -5.74 -14.50
N GLN A 10 -2.64 -5.47 -13.66
CA GLN A 10 -3.14 -4.11 -13.46
C GLN A 10 -2.14 -3.23 -12.72
N LYS A 11 -1.36 -3.78 -11.79
CA LYS A 11 -0.39 -3.03 -11.01
C LYS A 11 0.77 -2.53 -11.86
N ALA A 12 1.12 -3.26 -12.92
CA ALA A 12 2.13 -2.80 -13.89
C ALA A 12 1.72 -1.48 -14.57
N ILE A 13 0.42 -1.25 -14.75
CA ILE A 13 -0.16 -0.06 -15.37
C ILE A 13 -0.45 1.00 -14.30
N ASN A 14 -1.05 0.59 -13.19
CA ASN A 14 -1.54 1.43 -12.11
C ASN A 14 -0.61 1.40 -10.90
N LYS A 15 0.68 1.70 -11.12
CA LYS A 15 1.74 1.56 -10.10
C LYS A 15 1.46 2.35 -8.82
N GLU A 16 0.82 3.51 -8.98
CA GLU A 16 0.61 4.50 -7.91
C GLU A 16 -0.72 4.32 -7.16
N LYS A 17 -1.60 3.41 -7.59
CA LYS A 17 -2.93 3.22 -7.00
C LYS A 17 -3.00 1.90 -6.26
N ILE A 18 -3.75 1.89 -5.15
CA ILE A 18 -4.06 0.67 -4.40
C ILE A 18 -5.15 -0.09 -5.15
N LEU A 19 -4.90 -1.36 -5.47
CA LEU A 19 -5.88 -2.19 -6.18
C LEU A 19 -6.63 -3.08 -5.18
N LEU A 20 -7.93 -2.88 -5.06
CA LEU A 20 -8.82 -3.59 -4.13
C LEU A 20 -9.74 -4.53 -4.89
N PHE A 21 -9.75 -5.80 -4.52
CA PHE A 21 -10.56 -6.84 -5.16
C PHE A 21 -11.61 -7.38 -4.19
N LEU A 22 -12.89 -7.31 -4.55
CA LEU A 22 -13.92 -8.02 -3.80
C LEU A 22 -13.75 -9.54 -3.98
N SER A 23 -13.65 -10.27 -2.87
CA SER A 23 -13.53 -11.73 -2.83
C SER A 23 -14.28 -12.27 -1.63
N GLY A 24 -15.46 -12.86 -1.88
CA GLY A 24 -16.39 -13.25 -0.83
C GLY A 24 -16.85 -12.03 -0.03
N ALA A 25 -16.72 -12.10 1.29
CA ALA A 25 -17.13 -11.02 2.20
C ALA A 25 -16.06 -9.94 2.44
N PHE A 26 -14.95 -9.94 1.70
CA PHE A 26 -13.78 -9.08 1.96
C PHE A 26 -13.32 -8.36 0.69
N TYR A 27 -12.85 -7.11 0.86
CA TYR A 27 -11.95 -6.50 -0.10
C TYR A 27 -10.52 -6.92 0.25
N ARG A 28 -9.76 -7.31 -0.78
CA ARG A 28 -8.41 -7.84 -0.65
C ARG A 28 -7.44 -7.12 -1.56
N THR A 29 -6.19 -7.06 -1.15
CA THR A 29 -5.09 -6.57 -1.98
C THR A 29 -3.81 -7.37 -1.71
N PHE A 30 -2.81 -7.21 -2.57
CA PHE A 30 -1.67 -8.11 -2.66
C PHE A 30 -0.34 -7.36 -2.62
N ASP A 31 0.72 -8.05 -2.19
CA ASP A 31 2.12 -7.59 -2.22
C ASP A 31 2.32 -6.14 -1.76
N SER A 32 2.82 -5.24 -2.62
CA SER A 32 3.12 -3.85 -2.25
C SER A 32 1.91 -3.09 -1.69
N ASP A 33 0.73 -3.30 -2.26
CA ASP A 33 -0.51 -2.69 -1.76
C ASP A 33 -0.89 -3.28 -0.39
N SER A 34 -0.59 -4.57 -0.18
CA SER A 34 -0.87 -5.22 1.10
C SER A 34 0.02 -4.70 2.22
N ARG A 35 1.30 -4.44 1.92
CA ARG A 35 2.26 -3.81 2.82
C ARG A 35 1.86 -2.37 3.13
N PHE A 36 1.41 -1.61 2.12
CA PHE A 36 0.86 -0.27 2.33
C PHE A 36 -0.30 -0.29 3.34
N LEU A 37 -1.33 -1.11 3.09
CA LEU A 37 -2.51 -1.12 3.96
C LEU A 37 -2.21 -1.70 5.34
N SER A 38 -1.27 -2.65 5.43
CA SER A 38 -0.78 -3.17 6.71
C SER A 38 -0.15 -2.07 7.55
N TYR A 39 0.79 -1.31 6.98
CA TYR A 39 1.43 -0.18 7.64
C TYR A 39 0.40 0.90 8.02
N LYS A 40 -0.47 1.27 7.08
CA LYS A 40 -1.41 2.38 7.26
C LYS A 40 -2.50 2.09 8.30
N PHE A 41 -3.03 0.87 8.31
CA PHE A 41 -4.22 0.51 9.09
C PHE A 41 -3.98 -0.60 10.11
N GLY A 42 -2.74 -1.08 10.28
CA GLY A 42 -2.38 -2.14 11.21
C GLY A 42 -2.92 -3.52 10.80
N PHE A 43 -3.21 -3.75 9.51
CA PHE A 43 -3.72 -5.04 9.07
C PHE A 43 -2.65 -6.13 9.12
N LYS A 44 -3.02 -7.32 9.59
CA LYS A 44 -2.11 -8.47 9.59
C LYS A 44 -1.94 -9.03 8.18
N ILE A 45 -0.71 -9.00 7.67
CA ILE A 45 -0.33 -9.65 6.40
C ILE A 45 -0.43 -11.18 6.56
N LYS A 46 -1.03 -11.83 5.56
CA LYS A 46 -1.03 -13.29 5.40
C LYS A 46 -0.15 -13.66 4.21
N GLN A 47 0.65 -14.70 4.35
CA GLN A 47 1.39 -15.30 3.25
C GLN A 47 0.59 -16.45 2.66
N THR A 48 0.40 -16.46 1.34
CA THR A 48 -0.31 -17.54 0.66
C THR A 48 0.19 -17.71 -0.77
N GLY A 49 0.51 -18.94 -1.17
CA GLY A 49 0.86 -19.24 -2.56
C GLY A 49 1.99 -18.38 -3.15
N GLY A 50 2.95 -17.94 -2.33
CA GLY A 50 4.09 -17.13 -2.75
C GLY A 50 3.87 -15.62 -2.82
N TYR A 51 2.73 -15.11 -2.34
CA TYR A 51 2.42 -13.68 -2.30
C TYR A 51 1.83 -13.25 -0.95
N GLU A 52 1.92 -11.95 -0.70
CA GLU A 52 1.38 -11.32 0.50
C GLU A 52 -0.06 -10.87 0.26
N LEU A 53 -0.88 -10.96 1.30
CA LEU A 53 -2.31 -10.68 1.25
C LEU A 53 -2.78 -9.96 2.51
N VAL A 54 -3.54 -8.89 2.33
CA VAL A 54 -4.36 -8.29 3.38
C VAL A 54 -5.77 -8.04 2.86
N GLY A 55 -6.70 -7.81 3.77
CA GLY A 55 -8.05 -7.42 3.42
C GLY A 55 -8.86 -7.00 4.62
N PHE A 56 -9.99 -6.36 4.34
CA PHE A 56 -10.94 -5.92 5.34
C PHE A 56 -12.37 -6.31 4.92
N PRO A 57 -13.29 -6.45 5.89
CA PRO A 57 -14.69 -6.78 5.61
C PRO A 57 -15.36 -5.79 4.66
N LYS A 58 -16.24 -6.28 3.77
CA LYS A 58 -16.97 -5.47 2.78
C LYS A 58 -17.74 -4.30 3.41
N ASN A 59 -18.32 -4.50 4.60
CA ASN A 59 -19.06 -3.48 5.33
C ASN A 59 -18.17 -2.33 5.84
N ALA A 60 -16.86 -2.53 5.94
CA ALA A 60 -15.91 -1.49 6.33
C ALA A 60 -15.36 -0.68 5.14
N LEU A 61 -15.80 -0.96 3.90
CA LEU A 61 -15.29 -0.31 2.70
C LEU A 61 -15.36 1.22 2.78
N SER A 62 -16.54 1.77 3.09
CA SER A 62 -16.74 3.22 3.10
C SER A 62 -15.77 3.92 4.06
N LYS A 63 -15.51 3.33 5.24
CA LYS A 63 -14.53 3.83 6.21
C LYS A 63 -13.14 3.92 5.57
N TYR A 64 -12.62 2.83 5.02
CA TYR A 64 -11.25 2.82 4.50
C TYR A 64 -11.09 3.66 3.23
N LEU A 65 -12.06 3.69 2.32
CA LEU A 65 -12.00 4.58 1.16
C LEU A 65 -12.04 6.06 1.57
N SER A 66 -12.79 6.42 2.61
CA SER A 66 -12.80 7.77 3.15
C SER A 66 -11.43 8.17 3.68
N GLU A 67 -10.76 7.30 4.45
CA GLU A 67 -9.39 7.54 4.93
C GLU A 67 -8.38 7.71 3.77
N LEU A 68 -8.45 6.84 2.74
CA LEU A 68 -7.60 6.98 1.55
C LEU A 68 -7.84 8.30 0.82
N LYS A 69 -9.11 8.71 0.67
CA LYS A 69 -9.50 9.98 0.03
C LYS A 69 -9.02 11.21 0.80
N LYS A 70 -9.13 11.22 2.14
CA LYS A 70 -8.63 12.32 2.99
C LYS A 70 -7.15 12.59 2.75
N GLU A 71 -6.37 11.53 2.51
CA GLU A 71 -4.93 11.61 2.24
C GLU A 71 -4.60 11.66 0.75
N ARG A 72 -5.61 11.80 -0.13
CA ARG A 72 -5.46 11.86 -1.59
C ARG A 72 -4.72 10.64 -2.17
N ILE A 73 -4.87 9.47 -1.56
CA ILE A 73 -4.30 8.20 -2.02
C ILE A 73 -5.22 7.60 -3.07
N GLY A 74 -4.68 7.36 -4.27
CA GLY A 74 -5.44 6.77 -5.37
C GLY A 74 -5.74 5.29 -5.17
N TYR A 75 -6.91 4.85 -5.62
CA TYR A 75 -7.30 3.43 -5.57
C TYR A 75 -8.19 3.03 -6.74
N ILE A 76 -8.22 1.73 -7.03
CA ILE A 76 -9.16 1.11 -7.96
C ILE A 76 -9.84 -0.07 -7.27
N LEU A 77 -11.17 -0.12 -7.36
CA LEU A 77 -12.00 -1.22 -6.87
C LEU A 77 -12.43 -2.10 -8.03
N TYR A 78 -12.10 -3.38 -7.93
CA TYR A 78 -12.55 -4.41 -8.85
C TYR A 78 -13.51 -5.38 -8.17
N GLU A 79 -14.57 -5.75 -8.89
CA GLU A 79 -15.48 -6.82 -8.52
C GLU A 79 -15.56 -7.85 -9.63
N LYS A 80 -15.90 -9.09 -9.28
CA LYS A 80 -16.14 -10.12 -10.29
C LYS A 80 -17.52 -9.94 -10.93
N CYS A 81 -17.58 -10.12 -12.25
CA CYS A 81 -18.81 -10.24 -13.01
C CYS A 81 -19.26 -11.70 -13.13
N GLU A 82 -20.46 -11.92 -13.68
CA GLU A 82 -21.07 -13.24 -13.88
C GLU A 82 -20.18 -14.20 -14.67
N ASN A 83 -19.40 -13.68 -15.62
CA ASN A 83 -18.45 -14.45 -16.43
C ASN A 83 -17.10 -14.71 -15.73
N ASN A 84 -16.99 -14.46 -14.42
CA ASN A 84 -15.75 -14.56 -13.64
C ASN A 84 -14.61 -13.62 -14.05
N ASP A 85 -14.87 -12.62 -14.90
CA ASP A 85 -13.95 -11.52 -15.17
C ASP A 85 -14.05 -10.41 -14.11
N PHE A 86 -13.11 -9.48 -14.15
CA PHE A 86 -13.08 -8.33 -13.25
C PHE A 86 -13.61 -7.08 -13.96
N LYS A 87 -14.46 -6.35 -13.26
CA LYS A 87 -14.97 -5.05 -13.66
C LYS A 87 -14.53 -3.98 -12.68
N LEU A 88 -14.08 -2.86 -13.20
CA LEU A 88 -13.85 -1.64 -12.42
C LEU A 88 -15.20 -1.14 -11.90
N LYS A 89 -15.30 -1.04 -10.58
CA LYS A 89 -16.49 -0.54 -9.88
C LYS A 89 -16.37 0.93 -9.53
N GLU A 90 -15.22 1.31 -8.99
CA GLU A 90 -14.94 2.68 -8.56
C GLU A 90 -13.45 2.92 -8.69
N GLU A 91 -13.09 4.13 -9.08
CA GLU A 91 -11.72 4.61 -9.14
C GLU A 91 -11.65 5.99 -8.51
N TYR A 92 -10.58 6.23 -7.78
CA TYR A 92 -10.23 7.56 -7.27
C TYR A 92 -8.79 7.83 -7.63
N GLU A 93 -8.56 8.94 -8.34
CA GLU A 93 -7.23 9.24 -8.90
C GLU A 93 -6.20 9.62 -7.83
N GLY A 94 -6.64 10.32 -6.78
CA GLY A 94 -5.75 10.87 -5.77
C GLY A 94 -4.91 12.05 -6.28
N GLY A 95 -3.80 12.32 -5.59
CA GLY A 95 -2.95 13.50 -5.80
C GLY A 95 -1.62 13.31 -6.54
N ASN A 96 -1.29 12.10 -7.04
CA ASN A 96 0.08 11.66 -7.45
C ASN A 96 1.09 11.67 -6.26
N LYS A 97 2.18 10.90 -6.19
CA LYS A 97 2.47 9.48 -6.44
C LYS A 97 2.51 8.81 -5.05
N LEU A 98 2.20 7.52 -4.92
CA LEU A 98 2.66 6.74 -3.78
C LEU A 98 4.19 6.57 -3.90
N ASN A 99 4.93 7.67 -3.77
CA ASN A 99 6.39 7.67 -3.64
C ASN A 99 6.79 7.42 -2.18
N TYR A 100 5.93 6.76 -1.41
CA TYR A 100 6.42 6.09 -0.24
C TYR A 100 7.23 4.93 -0.77
N ASN A 101 8.54 5.01 -0.59
CA ASN A 101 9.36 3.82 -0.62
C ASN A 101 8.98 2.98 0.62
N ILE A 102 7.75 2.46 0.68
CA ILE A 102 7.20 1.68 1.79
C ILE A 102 8.03 0.45 1.98
N ASP A 103 8.56 -0.11 0.90
CA ASP A 103 9.50 -1.20 0.99
C ASP A 103 10.74 -0.78 1.78
N ASN A 104 11.28 0.43 1.56
CA ASN A 104 12.34 1.00 2.40
C ASN A 104 11.88 1.39 3.81
N LEU A 105 10.68 1.97 3.99
CA LEU A 105 10.19 2.40 5.31
C LEU A 105 9.83 1.20 6.18
N VAL A 106 9.17 0.18 5.65
CA VAL A 106 8.87 -1.10 6.32
C VAL A 106 10.15 -1.91 6.53
N TYR A 107 11.11 -1.86 5.60
CA TYR A 107 12.45 -2.42 5.82
C TYR A 107 13.18 -1.70 6.96
N LEU A 108 13.12 -0.36 7.00
CA LEU A 108 13.71 0.44 8.08
C LEU A 108 13.00 0.16 9.40
N ASP A 109 11.68 0.15 9.44
CA ASP A 109 10.87 -0.09 10.64
C ASP A 109 11.17 -1.48 11.24
N LYS A 110 11.18 -2.54 10.43
CA LYS A 110 11.61 -3.89 10.86
C LYS A 110 13.08 -3.93 11.31
N LYS A 111 13.95 -3.10 10.75
CA LYS A 111 15.37 -3.00 11.12
C LYS A 111 15.57 -2.19 12.41
N LEU A 112 14.66 -1.27 12.72
CA LEU A 112 14.62 -0.45 13.93
C LEU A 112 13.98 -1.22 15.11
N GLU A 113 12.90 -1.97 14.90
CA GLU A 113 12.27 -2.81 15.95
C GLU A 113 13.23 -3.87 16.53
N ASN A 114 14.15 -4.38 15.70
CA ASN A 114 15.13 -5.40 16.12
C ASN A 114 16.39 -4.83 16.77
N LYS A 115 16.46 -3.51 16.91
CA LYS A 115 17.70 -2.82 17.25
C LYS A 115 17.32 -1.73 18.24
N ASN A 116 17.59 -1.95 19.53
CA ASN A 116 17.62 -0.88 20.54
C ASN A 116 18.70 0.13 20.12
N ILE A 117 18.39 0.96 19.13
CA ILE A 117 19.35 1.91 18.60
C ILE A 117 19.22 3.15 19.48
N ASN A 118 20.15 3.25 20.42
CA ASN A 118 20.49 4.50 21.04
C ASN A 118 21.21 5.35 19.98
N ILE A 119 20.47 5.90 19.01
CA ILE A 119 21.02 6.87 18.06
C ILE A 119 21.32 8.12 18.90
N ASP A 120 22.59 8.52 18.95
CA ASP A 120 22.95 9.81 19.51
C ASP A 120 22.20 10.91 18.74
N LYS A 121 21.70 11.91 19.46
CA LYS A 121 20.99 13.06 18.89
C LYS A 121 21.79 13.73 17.77
N ASN A 122 23.11 13.70 17.84
CA ASN A 122 23.98 14.28 16.81
C ASN A 122 23.94 13.46 15.51
N ASP A 123 24.03 12.13 15.59
CA ASP A 123 23.93 11.25 14.42
C ASP A 123 22.58 11.39 13.70
N PHE A 124 21.49 11.55 14.45
CA PHE A 124 20.17 11.80 13.85
C PHE A 124 20.11 13.16 13.15
N LYS A 125 20.72 14.19 13.75
CA LYS A 125 20.74 15.55 13.20
C LYS A 125 21.55 15.64 11.91
N ASP A 126 22.67 14.93 11.84
CA ASP A 126 23.50 14.87 10.63
C ASP A 126 22.78 14.12 9.51
N PHE A 127 22.09 13.02 9.83
CA PHE A 127 21.24 12.32 8.86
C PHE A 127 20.12 13.21 8.29
N LEU A 128 19.45 14.01 9.13
CA LEU A 128 18.43 14.95 8.69
C LEU A 128 19.02 16.04 7.77
N ASN A 129 20.18 16.58 8.10
CA ASN A 129 20.86 17.57 7.26
C ASN A 129 21.23 17.02 5.88
N ASP A 130 21.67 15.77 5.82
CA ASP A 130 22.02 15.13 4.54
C ASP A 130 20.79 14.84 3.67
N LEU A 131 19.65 14.50 4.29
CA LEU A 131 18.37 14.40 3.59
C LEU A 131 17.90 15.75 3.05
N GLU A 132 18.01 16.83 3.83
CA GLU A 132 17.64 18.18 3.37
C GLU A 132 18.48 18.62 2.17
N LYS A 133 19.80 18.39 2.22
CA LYS A 133 20.69 18.67 1.08
C LYS A 133 20.30 17.86 -0.16
N LEU A 134 19.94 16.59 0.01
CA LEU A 134 19.51 15.74 -1.09
C LEU A 134 18.22 16.27 -1.72
N ILE A 135 17.23 16.65 -0.92
CA ILE A 135 15.95 17.21 -1.40
C ILE A 135 16.19 18.53 -2.16
N LEU A 136 17.07 19.39 -1.66
CA LEU A 136 17.45 20.65 -2.32
C LEU A 136 18.14 20.43 -3.67
N LYS A 137 18.87 19.32 -3.85
CA LYS A 137 19.54 18.98 -5.11
C LYS A 137 18.58 18.59 -6.24
N TYR A 138 17.36 18.17 -5.91
CA TYR A 138 16.35 17.72 -6.87
C TYR A 138 15.16 18.69 -7.01
N LYS A 139 15.27 19.91 -6.46
CA LYS A 139 14.39 21.05 -6.75
C LYS A 139 15.05 21.94 -7.80
#